data_AF-A0A0N8K791-F1
#
_entry.id   AF-A0A0N8K791-F1
#
_cell.length_a   1.000
_cell.length_b   1.000
_cell.length_c   1.000
_cell.angle_alpha   90.00
_cell.angle_beta   90.00
_cell.angle_gamma   90.00
#
_symmetry.space_group_name_H-M   'P 1'
#
loop_
_entity.id
_entity.type
_entity.pdbx_description
1 polymer ?
#
loop_
_entity_poly.entity_id
_entity_poly.type
_entity_poly.pdbx_seq_one_letter_code
_entity_poly.pdbx_strand_id
1 'polypeptide(L)'
;MRLVRWILALALVAGAAGWWVTRPAALPDSYADLAPGDAEAGRVVFAAAGCASCHVAPEAEPGDTPVLAGGKRFDTRFGTFVAPNISPSSQGIGDWTDAELIHAIRAGVGRDGTHLYPSFPYTSYARSDPQDIADLVAHMRTLPPDPTESQPHDLGFPFNIRRSLGGWKLLYLSDDWVLAEAATPEIARGRTLVEALGHCAECHTPRNALGAPDLTAWMAGAENPGGDGRIPGIDPGTLDWSESQIANYLDSGFTPEFDTAGGDMVDVIANTARLSDQDRAAIAAYLKAIPAIE
;
A
#
# COMPACT_ATOMS: atom_id res chain seq x y z
N MET A 1 -45.57 -1.51 24.56
CA MET A 1 -45.70 -1.83 23.12
C MET A 1 -45.29 -0.68 22.20
N ARG A 2 -45.76 0.57 22.39
CA ARG A 2 -45.37 1.72 21.54
C ARG A 2 -43.87 2.08 21.61
N LEU A 3 -43.29 2.11 22.81
CA LEU A 3 -41.84 2.37 22.99
C LEU A 3 -40.96 1.34 22.29
N VAL A 4 -41.29 0.05 22.42
CA VAL A 4 -40.56 -1.04 21.74
C VAL A 4 -40.61 -0.89 20.22
N ARG A 5 -41.76 -0.50 19.65
CA ARG A 5 -41.87 -0.22 18.21
C ARG A 5 -40.98 0.94 17.76
N TRP A 6 -40.89 2.00 18.56
CA TRP A 6 -40.00 3.13 18.27
C TRP A 6 -38.52 2.74 18.36
N ILE A 7 -38.14 1.96 19.37
CA ILE A 7 -36.76 1.44 19.49
C ILE A 7 -36.40 0.58 18.29
N LEU A 8 -37.28 -0.34 17.88
CA LEU A 8 -37.05 -1.19 16.71
C LEU A 8 -36.98 -0.37 15.41
N ALA A 9 -37.86 0.62 15.24
CA ALA A 9 -37.82 1.50 14.08
C ALA A 9 -36.52 2.31 14.02
N LEU A 10 -36.06 2.86 15.15
CA LEU A 10 -34.79 3.58 15.24
C LEU A 10 -33.60 2.66 14.97
N ALA A 11 -33.60 1.44 15.50
CA ALA A 11 -32.57 0.46 15.23
C ALA A 11 -32.51 0.06 13.74
N LEU A 12 -33.67 -0.09 13.09
CA LEU A 12 -33.74 -0.35 11.65
C LEU A 12 -33.21 0.83 10.83
N VAL A 13 -33.60 2.06 11.18
CA VAL A 13 -33.10 3.28 10.49
C VAL A 13 -31.60 3.43 10.69
N ALA A 14 -31.10 3.25 11.91
CA ALA A 14 -29.66 3.29 12.21
C ALA A 14 -28.90 2.18 11.48
N GLY A 15 -29.45 0.97 11.42
CA GLY A 15 -28.88 -0.15 10.68
C GLY A 15 -28.84 0.11 9.17
N ALA A 16 -29.91 0.67 8.59
CA ALA A 16 -29.95 1.03 7.18
C ALA A 16 -28.99 2.19 6.85
N ALA A 17 -28.91 3.21 7.72
CA ALA A 17 -27.95 4.30 7.59
C ALA A 17 -26.51 3.81 7.71
N GLY A 18 -26.21 2.97 8.70
CA GLY A 18 -24.91 2.34 8.87
C GLY A 18 -24.53 1.48 7.67
N TRP A 19 -25.46 0.68 7.15
CA TRP A 19 -25.26 -0.05 5.91
C TRP A 19 -24.93 0.91 4.77
N TRP A 20 -25.73 1.94 4.53
CA TRP A 20 -25.49 2.90 3.45
C TRP A 20 -24.14 3.62 3.57
N VAL A 21 -23.80 4.12 4.76
CA VAL A 21 -22.58 4.90 5.01
C VAL A 21 -21.31 4.04 4.89
N THR A 22 -21.40 2.76 5.26
CA THR A 22 -20.28 1.80 5.13
C THR A 22 -20.21 1.11 3.77
N ARG A 23 -20.91 1.62 2.75
CA ARG A 23 -20.83 1.04 1.41
C ARG A 23 -19.48 1.37 0.76
N PRO A 24 -18.97 0.48 -0.11
CA PRO A 24 -17.84 0.77 -0.98
C PRO A 24 -18.05 2.06 -1.77
N ALA A 25 -17.01 2.88 -1.87
CA ALA A 25 -17.04 4.11 -2.64
C ALA A 25 -17.35 3.79 -4.11
N ALA A 26 -18.19 4.61 -4.74
CA ALA A 26 -18.45 4.50 -6.17
C ALA A 26 -17.19 4.82 -6.97
N LEU A 27 -17.04 4.20 -8.14
CA LEU A 27 -16.00 4.53 -9.10
C LEU A 27 -16.18 5.99 -9.57
N PRO A 28 -15.18 6.87 -9.38
CA PRO A 28 -15.26 8.25 -9.87
C PRO A 28 -15.22 8.32 -11.40
N ASP A 29 -16.14 9.08 -12.00
CA ASP A 29 -16.15 9.32 -13.45
C ASP A 29 -14.84 9.97 -13.94
N SER A 30 -14.20 10.78 -13.10
CA SER A 30 -12.94 11.45 -13.40
C SER A 30 -11.78 10.51 -13.72
N TYR A 31 -11.83 9.24 -13.30
CA TYR A 31 -10.79 8.27 -13.65
C TYR A 31 -10.88 7.82 -15.12
N ALA A 32 -12.04 7.93 -15.75
CA ALA A 32 -12.19 7.67 -17.18
C ALA A 32 -11.63 8.83 -18.04
N ASP A 33 -11.51 10.03 -17.45
CA ASP A 33 -11.04 11.25 -18.12
C ASP A 33 -9.51 11.48 -17.99
N LEU A 34 -8.79 10.58 -17.29
CA LEU A 34 -7.34 10.66 -17.16
C LEU A 34 -6.64 10.50 -18.51
N ALA A 35 -5.42 11.03 -18.62
CA ALA A 35 -4.61 10.80 -19.80
C ALA A 35 -4.26 9.30 -19.90
N PRO A 36 -4.11 8.75 -21.12
CA PRO A 36 -3.63 7.39 -21.30
C PRO A 36 -2.30 7.20 -20.55
N GLY A 37 -2.18 6.10 -19.80
CA GLY A 37 -0.99 5.83 -19.01
C GLY A 37 0.25 5.61 -19.88
N ASP A 38 1.40 6.09 -19.40
CA ASP A 38 2.72 5.85 -19.98
C ASP A 38 3.40 4.66 -19.28
N ALA A 39 3.63 3.57 -20.01
CA ALA A 39 4.23 2.36 -19.45
C ALA A 39 5.70 2.52 -19.00
N GLU A 40 6.45 3.48 -19.54
CA GLU A 40 7.82 3.74 -19.10
C GLU A 40 7.83 4.55 -17.80
N ALA A 41 6.98 5.57 -17.67
CA ALA A 41 6.76 6.26 -16.40
C ALA A 41 6.23 5.28 -15.34
N GLY A 42 5.30 4.41 -15.75
CA GLY A 42 4.71 3.37 -14.93
C GLY A 42 5.71 2.34 -14.42
N ARG A 43 6.80 2.10 -15.16
CA ARG A 43 7.89 1.21 -14.69
C ARG A 43 8.55 1.76 -13.43
N VAL A 44 8.70 3.07 -13.30
CA VAL A 44 9.25 3.73 -12.11
C VAL A 44 8.27 3.63 -10.94
N VAL A 45 6.98 3.87 -11.20
CA VAL A 45 5.92 3.72 -10.20
C VAL A 45 5.83 2.27 -9.71
N PHE A 46 5.94 1.30 -10.62
CA PHE A 46 5.94 -0.13 -10.32
C PHE A 46 7.10 -0.53 -9.41
N ALA A 47 8.30 -0.01 -9.69
CA ALA A 47 9.46 -0.20 -8.82
C ALA A 47 9.23 0.45 -7.46
N ALA A 48 8.82 1.72 -7.41
CA ALA A 48 8.59 2.42 -6.15
C ALA A 48 7.50 1.74 -5.29
N ALA A 49 6.41 1.28 -5.90
CA ALA A 49 5.30 0.59 -5.23
C ALA A 49 5.63 -0.83 -4.77
N GLY A 50 6.67 -1.44 -5.33
CA GLY A 50 7.12 -2.78 -4.96
C GLY A 50 6.09 -3.87 -5.24
N CYS A 51 5.30 -3.74 -6.32
CA CYS A 51 4.23 -4.69 -6.64
C CYS A 51 4.75 -6.13 -6.75
N ALA A 52 5.95 -6.31 -7.31
CA ALA A 52 6.59 -7.61 -7.47
C ALA A 52 6.89 -8.31 -6.13
N SER A 53 7.18 -7.56 -5.06
CA SER A 53 7.54 -8.11 -3.74
C SER A 53 6.42 -8.91 -3.09
N CYS A 54 5.18 -8.73 -3.55
CA CYS A 54 4.01 -9.44 -3.06
C CYS A 54 3.38 -10.33 -4.13
N HIS A 55 3.42 -9.90 -5.39
CA HIS A 55 2.66 -10.53 -6.46
C HIS A 55 3.48 -11.46 -7.35
N VAL A 56 4.80 -11.55 -7.20
CA VAL A 56 5.57 -12.66 -7.77
C VAL A 56 5.42 -13.89 -6.88
N ALA A 57 5.16 -15.06 -7.48
CA ALA A 57 5.03 -16.29 -6.72
C ALA A 57 6.34 -16.60 -5.97
N PRO A 58 6.30 -17.06 -4.70
CA PRO A 58 7.51 -17.33 -3.92
C PRO A 58 8.48 -18.33 -4.57
N GLU A 59 7.95 -19.22 -5.41
CA GLU A 59 8.69 -20.27 -6.11
C GLU A 59 9.11 -19.85 -7.52
N ALA A 60 8.79 -18.62 -7.94
CA ALA A 60 9.17 -18.12 -9.26
C ALA A 60 10.68 -17.93 -9.34
N GLU A 61 11.26 -18.34 -10.47
CA GLU A 61 12.66 -18.08 -10.76
C GLU A 61 12.90 -16.58 -10.92
N PRO A 62 13.99 -16.03 -10.35
CA PRO A 62 14.36 -14.63 -10.55
C PRO A 62 14.52 -14.32 -12.03
N GLY A 63 13.95 -13.20 -12.48
CA GLY A 63 14.05 -12.74 -13.85
C GLY A 63 13.85 -11.24 -13.98
N ASP A 64 14.32 -10.67 -15.08
CA ASP A 64 14.25 -9.23 -15.33
C ASP A 64 12.81 -8.73 -15.49
N THR A 65 11.93 -9.60 -16.03
CA THR A 65 10.51 -9.33 -16.21
C THR A 65 9.70 -10.20 -15.24
N PRO A 66 9.07 -9.61 -14.21
CA PRO A 66 8.33 -10.38 -13.21
C PRO A 66 7.01 -10.92 -13.76
N VAL A 67 6.65 -12.13 -13.35
CA VAL A 67 5.32 -12.71 -13.58
C VAL A 67 4.50 -12.56 -12.30
N LEU A 68 3.40 -11.79 -12.37
CA LEU A 68 2.63 -11.38 -11.19
C LEU A 68 1.52 -12.36 -10.81
N ALA A 69 1.85 -13.64 -10.67
CA ALA A 69 0.91 -14.74 -10.42
C ALA A 69 0.28 -14.74 -9.01
N GLY A 70 0.79 -13.93 -8.08
CA GLY A 70 0.35 -13.89 -6.69
C GLY A 70 0.85 -15.07 -5.85
N GLY A 71 0.22 -15.28 -4.70
CA GLY A 71 0.45 -16.46 -3.84
C GLY A 71 1.25 -16.21 -2.57
N LYS A 72 1.95 -15.07 -2.42
CA LYS A 72 2.63 -14.72 -1.17
C LYS A 72 1.61 -14.65 -0.02
N ARG A 73 1.92 -15.32 1.09
CA ARG A 73 1.07 -15.42 2.29
C ARG A 73 1.59 -14.49 3.38
N PHE A 74 0.68 -13.80 4.05
CA PHE A 74 0.98 -12.90 5.17
C PHE A 74 0.18 -13.35 6.38
N ASP A 75 0.87 -13.98 7.33
CA ASP A 75 0.27 -14.39 8.59
C ASP A 75 0.18 -13.21 9.54
N THR A 76 -1.02 -12.95 10.04
CA THR A 76 -1.29 -11.83 10.95
C THR A 76 -2.17 -12.29 12.10
N ARG A 77 -2.30 -11.45 13.13
CA ARG A 77 -3.28 -11.65 14.21
C ARG A 77 -4.75 -11.72 13.77
N PHE A 78 -5.05 -11.33 12.52
CA PHE A 78 -6.40 -11.34 11.95
C PHE A 78 -6.69 -12.56 11.07
N GLY A 79 -5.67 -13.40 10.83
CA GLY A 79 -5.68 -14.52 9.88
C GLY A 79 -4.63 -14.34 8.79
N THR A 80 -4.68 -15.19 7.77
CA THR A 80 -3.70 -15.19 6.67
C THR A 80 -4.25 -14.47 5.45
N PHE A 81 -3.58 -13.40 5.03
CA PHE A 81 -3.83 -12.76 3.74
C PHE A 81 -2.98 -13.43 2.66
N VAL A 82 -3.47 -13.39 1.42
CA VAL A 82 -2.80 -14.00 0.27
C VAL A 82 -2.82 -13.00 -0.88
N ALA A 83 -1.66 -12.68 -1.44
CA ALA A 83 -1.58 -11.77 -2.57
C ALA A 83 -2.27 -12.40 -3.80
N PRO A 84 -3.22 -11.68 -4.47
CA PRO A 84 -3.88 -12.20 -5.66
C PRO A 84 -2.96 -12.20 -6.88
N ASN A 85 -3.33 -12.95 -7.92
CA ASN A 85 -2.77 -12.79 -9.26
C ASN A 85 -3.17 -11.42 -9.81
N ILE A 86 -2.18 -10.60 -10.20
CA ILE A 86 -2.40 -9.30 -10.85
C ILE A 86 -1.72 -9.21 -12.22
N SER A 87 -1.35 -10.34 -12.81
CA SER A 87 -0.89 -10.41 -14.19
C SER A 87 -2.02 -10.00 -15.16
N PRO A 88 -1.71 -9.55 -16.39
CA PRO A 88 -2.73 -9.16 -17.37
C PRO A 88 -3.45 -10.36 -18.04
N SER A 89 -3.64 -11.46 -17.31
CA SER A 89 -4.47 -12.60 -17.73
C SER A 89 -5.92 -12.41 -17.29
N SER A 90 -6.84 -13.22 -17.83
CA SER A 90 -8.24 -13.26 -17.38
C SER A 90 -8.42 -13.75 -15.93
N GLN A 91 -7.40 -14.43 -15.37
CA GLN A 91 -7.40 -14.89 -13.98
C GLN A 91 -6.77 -13.86 -13.01
N GLY A 92 -6.11 -12.84 -13.57
CA GLY A 92 -5.62 -11.66 -12.87
C GLY A 92 -6.44 -10.41 -13.20
N ILE A 93 -5.78 -9.38 -13.73
CA ILE A 93 -6.38 -8.07 -14.00
C ILE A 93 -6.82 -7.86 -15.45
N GLY A 94 -6.66 -8.85 -16.34
CA GLY A 94 -6.88 -8.72 -17.79
C GLY A 94 -8.26 -8.17 -18.17
N ASP A 95 -9.30 -8.54 -17.43
CA ASP A 95 -10.67 -8.09 -17.71
C ASP A 95 -11.08 -6.81 -16.96
N TRP A 96 -10.20 -6.24 -16.13
CA TRP A 96 -10.46 -4.98 -15.44
C TRP A 96 -10.26 -3.81 -16.40
N THR A 97 -11.08 -2.78 -16.27
CA THR A 97 -10.77 -1.48 -16.88
C THR A 97 -9.69 -0.75 -16.07
N ASP A 98 -8.99 0.18 -16.69
CA ASP A 98 -7.93 0.93 -16.00
C ASP A 98 -8.51 1.80 -14.87
N ALA A 99 -9.69 2.39 -15.07
CA ALA A 99 -10.40 3.14 -14.03
C ALA A 99 -10.77 2.25 -12.82
N GLU A 100 -11.21 1.01 -13.04
CA GLU A 100 -11.47 0.05 -11.96
C GLU A 100 -10.19 -0.31 -11.19
N LEU A 101 -9.05 -0.46 -11.87
CA LEU A 101 -7.77 -0.72 -11.21
C LEU A 101 -7.27 0.46 -10.41
N ILE A 102 -7.35 1.68 -10.96
CA ILE A 102 -7.01 2.91 -10.24
C ILE A 102 -7.86 3.03 -8.97
N HIS A 103 -9.17 2.73 -9.07
CA HIS A 103 -10.07 2.73 -7.93
C HIS A 103 -9.77 1.64 -6.91
N ALA A 104 -9.40 0.44 -7.35
CA ALA A 104 -8.94 -0.60 -6.44
C ALA A 104 -7.68 -0.18 -5.68
N ILE A 105 -6.68 0.38 -6.38
CA ILE A 105 -5.41 0.80 -5.81
C ILE A 105 -5.59 1.95 -4.82
N ARG A 106 -6.34 2.99 -5.19
CA ARG A 106 -6.47 4.20 -4.36
C ARG A 106 -7.58 4.12 -3.30
N ALA A 107 -8.68 3.43 -3.59
CA ALA A 107 -9.84 3.36 -2.69
C ALA A 107 -10.03 2.00 -2.03
N GLY A 108 -9.29 0.96 -2.43
CA GLY A 108 -9.43 -0.39 -1.91
C GLY A 108 -10.79 -1.01 -2.22
N VAL A 109 -11.34 -0.77 -3.41
CA VAL A 109 -12.65 -1.30 -3.84
C VAL A 109 -12.44 -2.26 -5.00
N GLY A 110 -12.85 -3.52 -4.83
CA GLY A 110 -12.76 -4.54 -5.87
C GLY A 110 -13.72 -4.28 -7.03
N ARG A 111 -13.48 -4.93 -8.18
CA ARG A 111 -14.30 -4.82 -9.39
C ARG A 111 -15.78 -5.15 -9.17
N ASP A 112 -16.06 -6.09 -8.28
CA ASP A 112 -17.42 -6.47 -7.87
C ASP A 112 -18.06 -5.48 -6.88
N GLY A 113 -17.40 -4.36 -6.61
CA GLY A 113 -17.83 -3.36 -5.64
C GLY A 113 -17.69 -3.84 -4.21
N THR A 114 -16.80 -4.78 -3.89
CA THR A 114 -16.50 -5.19 -2.50
C THR A 114 -15.35 -4.40 -1.89
N HIS A 115 -15.28 -4.32 -0.55
CA HIS A 115 -14.09 -3.77 0.11
C HIS A 115 -12.92 -4.76 0.02
N LEU A 116 -11.77 -4.27 -0.45
CA LEU A 116 -10.48 -4.94 -0.31
C LEU A 116 -9.95 -4.75 1.11
N TYR A 117 -9.20 -5.74 1.60
CA TYR A 117 -8.57 -5.70 2.92
C TYR A 117 -7.38 -4.74 2.94
N PRO A 118 -7.15 -4.01 4.05
CA PRO A 118 -6.07 -3.02 4.17
C PRO A 118 -4.66 -3.64 4.22
N SER A 119 -4.53 -4.97 4.15
CA SER A 119 -3.26 -5.63 3.82
C SER A 119 -2.76 -5.26 2.41
N PHE A 120 -3.68 -4.85 1.53
CA PHE A 120 -3.36 -4.10 0.32
C PHE A 120 -3.25 -2.62 0.72
N PRO A 121 -2.09 -1.95 0.59
CA PRO A 121 -1.83 -0.65 1.21
C PRO A 121 -2.49 0.53 0.46
N TYR A 122 -3.77 0.40 0.13
CA TYR A 122 -4.56 1.45 -0.51
C TYR A 122 -4.68 2.72 0.35
N THR A 123 -4.49 2.63 1.67
CA THR A 123 -4.41 3.80 2.55
C THR A 123 -3.17 4.65 2.29
N SER A 124 -2.09 4.03 1.80
CA SER A 124 -0.90 4.74 1.34
C SER A 124 -1.11 5.24 -0.10
N TYR A 125 -1.55 4.36 -1.00
CA TYR A 125 -1.80 4.74 -2.39
C TYR A 125 -2.89 5.79 -2.59
N ALA A 126 -3.82 5.98 -1.64
CA ALA A 126 -4.81 7.06 -1.70
C ALA A 126 -4.16 8.44 -1.92
N ARG A 127 -2.96 8.65 -1.39
CA ARG A 127 -2.18 9.90 -1.51
C ARG A 127 -1.49 10.08 -2.87
N SER A 128 -1.38 9.01 -3.68
CA SER A 128 -0.74 9.09 -4.99
C SER A 128 -1.57 9.92 -5.98
N ASP A 129 -0.89 10.52 -6.96
CA ASP A 129 -1.55 11.12 -8.11
C ASP A 129 -2.27 10.02 -8.91
N PRO A 130 -3.56 10.18 -9.25
CA PRO A 130 -4.26 9.23 -10.11
C PRO A 130 -3.52 8.93 -11.42
N GLN A 131 -2.79 9.90 -12.00
CA GLN A 131 -2.03 9.71 -13.22
C GLN A 131 -0.83 8.77 -13.02
N ASP A 132 -0.12 8.85 -11.89
CA ASP A 132 0.95 7.89 -11.56
C ASP A 132 0.40 6.46 -11.52
N ILE A 133 -0.83 6.28 -11.02
CA ILE A 133 -1.49 4.97 -10.98
C ILE A 133 -1.97 4.54 -12.38
N ALA A 134 -2.40 5.46 -13.23
CA ALA A 134 -2.70 5.15 -14.63
C ALA A 134 -1.46 4.66 -15.38
N ASP A 135 -0.31 5.31 -15.17
CA ASP A 135 0.98 4.92 -15.72
C ASP A 135 1.40 3.54 -15.19
N LEU A 136 1.28 3.29 -13.88
CA LEU A 136 1.49 1.98 -13.27
C LEU A 136 0.63 0.90 -13.92
N VAL A 137 -0.65 1.16 -14.13
CA VAL A 137 -1.56 0.24 -14.82
C VAL A 137 -1.07 -0.05 -16.24
N ALA A 138 -0.71 0.98 -17.00
CA ALA A 138 -0.16 0.81 -18.35
C ALA A 138 1.09 -0.08 -18.35
N HIS A 139 2.00 0.10 -17.38
CA HIS A 139 3.15 -0.78 -17.22
C HIS A 139 2.76 -2.23 -16.90
N MET A 140 1.85 -2.45 -15.94
CA MET A 140 1.38 -3.80 -15.57
C MET A 140 0.74 -4.54 -16.75
N ARG A 141 0.09 -3.83 -17.69
CA ARG A 141 -0.44 -4.44 -18.92
C ARG A 141 0.64 -5.00 -19.85
N THR A 142 1.87 -4.53 -19.75
CA THR A 142 2.99 -5.01 -20.58
C THR A 142 3.65 -6.27 -20.05
N LEU A 143 3.37 -6.65 -18.80
CA LEU A 143 3.97 -7.80 -18.14
C LEU A 143 3.38 -9.12 -18.65
N PRO A 144 4.08 -10.26 -18.46
CA PRO A 144 3.59 -11.56 -18.89
C PRO A 144 2.29 -11.95 -18.17
N PRO A 145 1.28 -12.47 -18.89
CA PRO A 145 0.08 -13.01 -18.27
C PRO A 145 0.36 -14.37 -17.63
N ASP A 146 -0.34 -14.68 -16.54
CA ASP A 146 -0.29 -15.98 -15.88
C ASP A 146 -1.71 -16.50 -15.58
N PRO A 147 -2.07 -17.75 -15.93
CA PRO A 147 -3.42 -18.29 -15.77
C PRO A 147 -3.71 -18.80 -14.35
N THR A 148 -2.83 -18.61 -13.36
CA THR A 148 -3.04 -19.06 -11.98
C THR A 148 -4.23 -18.34 -11.35
N GLU A 149 -5.14 -19.06 -10.73
CA GLU A 149 -6.26 -18.46 -10.00
C GLU A 149 -5.80 -17.85 -8.67
N SER A 150 -6.35 -16.68 -8.33
CA SER A 150 -6.12 -16.06 -7.04
C SER A 150 -6.68 -16.92 -5.91
N GLN A 151 -5.84 -17.22 -4.92
CA GLN A 151 -6.28 -17.95 -3.73
C GLN A 151 -7.06 -17.04 -2.77
N PRO A 152 -8.10 -17.55 -2.09
CA PRO A 152 -8.81 -16.78 -1.08
C PRO A 152 -7.93 -16.57 0.16
N HIS A 153 -8.21 -15.50 0.91
CA HIS A 153 -7.65 -15.33 2.25
C HIS A 153 -8.25 -16.34 3.24
N ASP A 154 -7.49 -16.68 4.28
CA ASP A 154 -7.94 -17.52 5.38
C ASP A 154 -8.18 -16.63 6.62
N LEU A 155 -9.39 -16.08 6.70
CA LEU A 155 -9.80 -15.16 7.77
C LEU A 155 -10.98 -15.74 8.54
N GLY A 156 -10.84 -15.78 9.86
CA GLY A 156 -11.92 -16.18 10.77
C GLY A 156 -12.95 -15.08 10.99
N PHE A 157 -14.10 -15.46 11.57
CA PHE A 157 -15.04 -14.48 12.11
C PHE A 157 -14.37 -13.66 13.24
N PRO A 158 -14.58 -12.33 13.31
CA PRO A 158 -15.45 -11.52 12.45
C PRO A 158 -14.77 -10.90 11.22
N PHE A 159 -13.47 -11.16 11.01
CA PHE A 159 -12.65 -10.49 9.99
C PHE A 159 -13.00 -10.89 8.56
N ASN A 160 -13.66 -12.03 8.35
CA ASN A 160 -14.20 -12.41 7.03
C ASN A 160 -15.39 -11.54 6.54
N ILE A 161 -15.97 -10.70 7.40
CA ILE A 161 -17.09 -9.83 7.04
C ILE A 161 -16.55 -8.50 6.48
N ARG A 162 -16.34 -8.46 5.16
CA ARG A 162 -15.81 -7.29 4.44
C ARG A 162 -16.57 -5.99 4.67
N ARG A 163 -17.86 -6.04 5.04
CA ARG A 163 -18.65 -4.82 5.28
C ARG A 163 -18.15 -4.01 6.48
N SER A 164 -17.53 -4.65 7.47
CA SER A 164 -16.93 -3.95 8.61
C SER A 164 -15.82 -2.98 8.18
N LEU A 165 -15.15 -3.27 7.06
CA LEU A 165 -14.12 -2.42 6.49
C LEU A 165 -14.63 -1.06 6.04
N GLY A 166 -15.92 -0.92 5.70
CA GLY A 166 -16.50 0.40 5.40
C GLY A 166 -16.42 1.33 6.61
N GLY A 167 -16.69 0.81 7.82
CA GLY A 167 -16.51 1.55 9.06
C GLY A 167 -15.04 1.87 9.33
N TRP A 168 -14.15 0.90 9.10
CA TRP A 168 -12.70 1.10 9.24
C TRP A 168 -12.17 2.19 8.31
N LYS A 169 -12.60 2.21 7.04
CA LYS A 169 -12.19 3.23 6.06
C LYS A 169 -12.67 4.62 6.44
N LEU A 170 -13.87 4.77 7.01
CA LEU A 170 -14.34 6.08 7.49
C LEU A 170 -13.46 6.67 8.60
N LEU A 171 -12.72 5.83 9.32
CA LEU A 171 -11.82 6.25 10.39
C LEU A 171 -10.38 6.45 9.91
N TYR A 172 -9.93 5.68 8.91
CA TYR A 172 -8.51 5.52 8.60
C TYR A 172 -8.12 5.70 7.12
N LEU A 173 -9.08 5.77 6.19
CA LEU A 173 -8.78 6.07 4.80
C LEU A 173 -8.84 7.59 4.59
N SER A 174 -7.67 8.20 4.35
CA SER A 174 -7.52 9.59 3.95
C SER A 174 -6.44 9.69 2.87
N ASP A 175 -6.59 10.66 1.97
CA ASP A 175 -5.57 11.09 1.01
C ASP A 175 -4.73 12.26 1.53
N ASP A 176 -4.90 12.66 2.79
CA ASP A 176 -4.08 13.66 3.46
C ASP A 176 -2.64 13.18 3.64
N TRP A 177 -1.68 14.05 3.31
CA TRP A 177 -0.27 13.86 3.60
C TRP A 177 0.03 14.00 5.09
N VAL A 178 0.91 13.16 5.62
CA VAL A 178 1.38 13.26 7.01
C VAL A 178 2.31 14.46 7.15
N LEU A 179 3.31 14.59 6.27
CA LEU A 179 4.04 15.84 6.12
C LEU A 179 3.22 16.79 5.25
N ALA A 180 2.38 17.62 5.87
CA ALA A 180 1.44 18.49 5.16
C ALA A 180 2.13 19.44 4.16
N GLU A 181 3.23 20.08 4.57
CA GLU A 181 3.97 21.02 3.75
C GLU A 181 5.33 20.45 3.34
N ALA A 182 5.53 20.28 2.03
CA ALA A 182 6.83 19.95 1.47
C ALA A 182 7.55 21.25 1.06
N ALA A 183 8.61 21.61 1.80
CA ALA A 183 9.30 22.89 1.62
C ALA A 183 10.02 23.04 0.26
N THR A 184 10.35 21.91 -0.40
CA THR A 184 11.04 21.89 -1.68
C THR A 184 10.41 20.85 -2.62
N PRO A 185 10.60 20.98 -3.95
CA PRO A 185 10.19 19.95 -4.91
C PRO A 185 10.81 18.57 -4.64
N GLU A 186 12.03 18.54 -4.11
CA GLU A 186 12.73 17.31 -3.72
C GLU A 186 12.01 16.62 -2.55
N ILE A 187 11.66 17.35 -1.50
CA ILE A 187 10.87 16.81 -0.38
C ILE A 187 9.49 16.38 -0.85
N ALA A 188 8.86 17.10 -1.78
CA ALA A 188 7.55 16.71 -2.33
C ALA A 188 7.63 15.38 -3.11
N ARG A 189 8.72 15.19 -3.87
CA ARG A 189 9.00 13.92 -4.55
C ARG A 189 9.26 12.79 -3.55
N GLY A 190 10.09 13.04 -2.55
CA GLY A 190 10.37 12.08 -1.48
C GLY A 190 9.11 11.69 -0.72
N ARG A 191 8.25 12.66 -0.39
CA ARG A 191 6.95 12.43 0.26
C ARG A 191 6.08 11.48 -0.55
N THR A 192 6.02 11.65 -1.87
CA THR A 192 5.27 10.76 -2.76
C THR A 192 5.86 9.35 -2.76
N LEU A 193 7.19 9.23 -2.85
CA LEU A 193 7.88 7.95 -2.86
C LEU A 193 7.80 7.22 -1.51
N VAL A 194 7.69 7.94 -0.39
CA VAL A 194 7.72 7.35 0.96
C VAL A 194 6.32 7.14 1.54
N GLU A 195 5.44 8.15 1.51
CA GLU A 195 4.12 8.08 2.14
C GLU A 195 3.06 7.42 1.25
N ALA A 196 3.24 7.46 -0.07
CA ALA A 196 2.25 6.99 -1.03
C ALA A 196 2.70 5.73 -1.75
N LEU A 197 3.68 5.85 -2.66
CA LEU A 197 4.08 4.76 -3.54
C LEU A 197 4.85 3.68 -2.77
N GLY A 198 5.94 4.02 -2.10
CA GLY A 198 6.77 3.07 -1.36
C GLY A 198 6.23 2.65 -0.01
N HIS A 199 5.12 3.26 0.45
CA HIS A 199 4.34 2.87 1.63
C HIS A 199 5.20 2.51 2.87
N CYS A 200 6.33 3.20 3.07
CA CYS A 200 7.36 2.79 4.03
C CYS A 200 6.81 2.75 5.47
N ALA A 201 5.84 3.61 5.76
CA ALA A 201 5.15 3.65 7.04
C ALA A 201 4.37 2.37 7.37
N GLU A 202 3.97 1.55 6.39
CA GLU A 202 3.21 0.33 6.64
C GLU A 202 4.02 -0.70 7.45
N CYS A 203 5.35 -0.63 7.37
CA CYS A 203 6.30 -1.43 8.16
C CYS A 203 6.95 -0.62 9.29
N HIS A 204 7.32 0.63 9.02
CA HIS A 204 8.09 1.45 9.96
C HIS A 204 7.25 2.23 10.97
N THR A 205 5.91 2.13 10.94
CA THR A 205 5.02 2.79 11.93
C THR A 205 4.26 1.74 12.73
N PRO A 206 4.16 1.85 14.06
CA PRO A 206 3.38 0.92 14.86
C PRO A 206 1.89 0.98 14.46
N ARG A 207 1.17 -0.12 14.70
CA ARG A 207 -0.26 -0.21 14.40
C ARG A 207 -1.09 -0.24 15.67
N ASN A 208 -2.25 0.42 15.62
CA ASN A 208 -3.23 0.37 16.70
C ASN A 208 -3.96 -0.98 16.76
N ALA A 209 -4.84 -1.16 17.75
CA ALA A 209 -5.58 -2.41 17.95
C ALA A 209 -6.49 -2.82 16.76
N LEU A 210 -6.88 -1.87 15.90
CA LEU A 210 -7.67 -2.10 14.69
C LEU A 210 -6.81 -2.29 13.44
N GLY A 211 -5.48 -2.37 13.59
CA GLY A 211 -4.53 -2.62 12.51
C GLY A 211 -4.20 -1.39 11.65
N ALA A 212 -4.71 -0.20 11.98
CA ALA A 212 -4.34 1.02 11.27
C ALA A 212 -3.02 1.59 11.81
N PRO A 213 -2.18 2.22 10.96
CA PRO A 213 -0.98 2.92 11.41
C PRO A 213 -1.29 3.98 12.46
N ASP A 214 -0.47 4.07 13.50
CA ASP A 214 -0.52 5.15 14.49
C ASP A 214 0.30 6.33 14.01
N LEU A 215 -0.39 7.33 13.44
CA LEU A 215 0.25 8.53 12.88
C LEU A 215 0.94 9.38 13.94
N THR A 216 0.66 9.19 15.24
CA THR A 216 1.37 9.91 16.32
C THR A 216 2.78 9.37 16.56
N ALA A 217 3.07 8.16 16.07
CA ALA A 217 4.37 7.52 16.11
C ALA A 217 4.93 7.27 14.70
N TRP A 218 4.66 8.20 13.78
CA TRP A 218 5.02 8.09 12.37
C TRP A 218 6.49 7.72 12.16
N MET A 219 6.72 6.54 11.58
CA MET A 219 8.05 6.00 11.26
C MET A 219 9.00 5.72 12.45
N ALA A 220 8.49 5.65 13.68
CA ALA A 220 9.27 5.36 14.91
C ALA A 220 9.71 3.89 15.07
N GLY A 221 9.38 3.04 14.10
CA GLY A 221 9.60 1.60 14.13
C GLY A 221 8.46 0.84 14.80
N ALA A 222 8.36 -0.45 14.49
CA ALA A 222 7.26 -1.30 14.90
C ALA A 222 7.73 -2.69 15.28
N GLU A 223 6.92 -3.41 16.06
CA GLU A 223 7.10 -4.86 16.20
C GLU A 223 6.86 -5.54 14.84
N ASN A 224 7.67 -6.54 14.51
CA ASN A 224 7.44 -7.30 13.29
C ASN A 224 6.12 -8.09 13.40
N PRO A 225 5.16 -7.92 12.46
CA PRO A 225 3.90 -8.67 12.49
C PRO A 225 4.06 -10.19 12.52
N GLY A 226 5.16 -10.73 11.98
CA GLY A 226 5.50 -12.15 11.99
C GLY A 226 6.02 -12.68 13.33
N GLY A 227 6.24 -11.82 14.32
CA GLY A 227 6.57 -12.18 15.70
C GLY A 227 8.06 -12.13 16.08
N ASP A 228 8.98 -12.18 15.10
CA ASP A 228 10.41 -12.13 15.36
C ASP A 228 11.02 -10.77 15.02
N GLY A 229 11.70 -10.18 16.01
CA GLY A 229 12.46 -8.94 15.85
C GLY A 229 11.61 -7.66 15.86
N ARG A 230 12.28 -6.53 15.61
CA ARG A 230 11.68 -5.20 15.54
C ARG A 230 12.09 -4.55 14.22
N ILE A 231 11.12 -3.95 13.54
CA ILE A 231 11.36 -3.08 12.39
C ILE A 231 11.87 -1.74 12.95
N PRO A 232 13.08 -1.28 12.56
CA PRO A 232 13.67 -0.08 13.13
C PRO A 232 12.87 1.16 12.75
N GLY A 233 13.01 2.24 13.54
CA GLY A 233 12.51 3.54 13.13
C GLY A 233 13.38 4.16 12.04
N ILE A 234 12.76 4.91 11.15
CA ILE A 234 13.41 5.64 10.06
C ILE A 234 13.14 7.15 10.12
N ASP A 235 12.58 7.62 11.23
CA ASP A 235 12.44 9.05 11.52
C ASP A 235 13.77 9.66 12.03
N PRO A 236 13.91 10.99 12.02
CA PRO A 236 15.15 11.65 12.44
C PRO A 236 15.57 11.42 13.89
N GLY A 237 14.64 11.04 14.78
CA GLY A 237 14.91 10.72 16.18
C GLY A 237 15.54 9.35 16.38
N THR A 238 15.33 8.40 15.45
CA THR A 238 15.87 7.04 15.55
C THR A 238 16.95 6.71 14.53
N LEU A 239 16.95 7.39 13.37
CA LEU A 239 17.91 7.16 12.28
C LEU A 239 18.93 8.30 12.20
N ASP A 240 20.14 8.03 12.67
CA ASP A 240 21.25 8.99 12.72
C ASP A 240 22.06 9.10 11.42
N TRP A 241 21.69 8.32 10.39
CA TRP A 241 22.33 8.34 9.09
C TRP A 241 22.17 9.69 8.37
N SER A 242 23.19 10.05 7.60
CA SER A 242 23.15 11.15 6.64
C SER A 242 22.26 10.80 5.45
N GLU A 243 21.81 11.81 4.70
CA GLU A 243 21.01 11.60 3.49
C GLU A 243 21.74 10.71 2.47
N SER A 244 23.06 10.92 2.31
CA SER A 244 23.89 10.11 1.42
C SER A 244 24.00 8.65 1.87
N GLN A 245 24.05 8.39 3.18
CA GLN A 245 24.07 7.03 3.72
C GLN A 245 22.73 6.32 3.46
N ILE A 246 21.61 7.03 3.65
CA ILE A 246 20.27 6.51 3.35
C ILE A 246 20.16 6.18 1.85
N ALA A 247 20.54 7.11 0.97
CA ALA A 247 20.47 6.89 -0.47
C ALA A 247 21.34 5.71 -0.93
N ASN A 248 22.56 5.58 -0.38
CA ASN A 248 23.45 4.45 -0.67
C ASN A 248 22.90 3.12 -0.16
N TYR A 249 22.24 3.10 0.99
CA TYR A 249 21.58 1.90 1.51
C TYR A 249 20.41 1.46 0.62
N LEU A 250 19.60 2.40 0.15
CA LEU A 250 18.50 2.12 -0.79
C LEU A 250 18.97 1.68 -2.17
N ASP A 251 20.21 2.00 -2.55
CA ASP A 251 20.81 1.50 -3.79
C ASP A 251 21.45 0.11 -3.62
N SER A 252 22.24 -0.07 -2.57
CA SER A 252 23.17 -1.21 -2.45
C SER A 252 22.79 -2.24 -1.39
N GLY A 253 21.92 -1.86 -0.44
CA GLY A 253 21.57 -2.66 0.72
C GLY A 253 22.61 -2.72 1.82
N PHE A 254 23.74 -2.00 1.69
CA PHE A 254 24.78 -1.93 2.73
C PHE A 254 24.53 -0.80 3.72
N THR A 255 24.59 -1.11 5.02
CA THR A 255 24.57 -0.09 6.06
C THR A 255 25.90 0.68 6.07
N PRO A 256 25.97 1.86 6.73
CA PRO A 256 27.23 2.58 6.91
C PRO A 256 28.34 1.78 7.60
N GLU A 257 27.97 0.79 8.40
CA GLU A 257 28.85 -0.15 9.09
C GLU A 257 29.21 -1.38 8.24
N PHE A 258 28.80 -1.39 6.97
CA PHE A 258 29.00 -2.47 5.99
C PHE A 258 28.29 -3.79 6.34
N ASP A 259 27.23 -3.73 7.15
CA ASP A 259 26.28 -4.84 7.28
C ASP A 259 25.31 -4.84 6.08
N THR A 260 24.56 -5.92 5.88
CA THR A 260 23.60 -6.05 4.77
C THR A 260 22.17 -6.05 5.27
N ALA A 261 21.27 -5.48 4.49
CA ALA A 261 19.84 -5.61 4.74
C ALA A 261 19.40 -7.08 4.79
N GLY A 262 18.49 -7.37 5.72
CA GLY A 262 17.87 -8.68 5.88
C GLY A 262 16.35 -8.59 5.89
N GLY A 263 15.69 -9.75 5.83
CA GLY A 263 14.23 -9.86 5.85
C GLY A 263 13.57 -9.18 4.65
N ASP A 264 12.38 -8.63 4.86
CA ASP A 264 11.57 -8.01 3.80
C ASP A 264 12.22 -6.75 3.18
N MET A 265 13.18 -6.12 3.87
CA MET A 265 13.91 -4.97 3.32
C MET A 265 14.77 -5.33 2.11
N VAL A 266 15.15 -6.60 1.94
CA VAL A 266 15.87 -7.06 0.74
C VAL A 266 15.06 -6.79 -0.53
N ASP A 267 13.75 -7.08 -0.50
CA ASP A 267 12.86 -6.84 -1.63
C ASP A 267 12.67 -5.33 -1.86
N VAL A 268 12.56 -4.54 -0.78
CA VAL A 268 12.44 -3.08 -0.85
C VAL A 268 13.69 -2.45 -1.48
N ILE A 269 14.88 -2.94 -1.14
CA ILE A 269 16.14 -2.48 -1.73
C ILE A 269 16.24 -2.88 -3.20
N ALA A 270 15.87 -4.13 -3.56
CA ALA A 270 15.86 -4.55 -4.96
C ALA A 270 14.94 -3.68 -5.84
N ASN A 271 13.88 -3.13 -5.25
CA ASN A 271 12.96 -2.19 -5.89
C ASN A 271 13.55 -0.77 -5.96
N THR A 272 14.01 -0.23 -4.83
CA THR A 272 14.55 1.14 -4.74
C THR A 272 15.86 1.31 -5.51
N ALA A 273 16.64 0.23 -5.68
CA ALA A 273 17.82 0.18 -6.53
C ALA A 273 17.50 0.47 -8.02
N ARG A 274 16.25 0.23 -8.46
CA ARG A 274 15.78 0.53 -9.82
C ARG A 274 15.32 1.98 -10.00
N LEU A 275 15.23 2.75 -8.92
CA LEU A 275 14.92 4.17 -8.97
C LEU A 275 16.17 4.97 -9.35
N SER A 276 15.95 6.21 -9.77
CA SER A 276 17.05 7.12 -10.07
C SER A 276 17.79 7.54 -8.80
N ASP A 277 19.04 7.98 -8.92
CA ASP A 277 19.78 8.59 -7.81
C ASP A 277 19.03 9.78 -7.21
N GLN A 278 18.34 10.55 -8.05
CA GLN A 278 17.53 11.69 -7.63
C GLN A 278 16.32 11.25 -6.80
N ASP A 279 15.66 10.15 -7.15
CA ASP A 279 14.54 9.60 -6.38
C ASP A 279 15.01 9.08 -5.02
N ARG A 280 16.16 8.37 -4.97
CA ARG A 280 16.76 7.90 -3.72
C ARG A 280 17.20 9.06 -2.81
N ALA A 281 17.78 10.11 -3.40
CA ALA A 281 18.09 11.34 -2.68
C ALA A 281 16.82 12.03 -2.14
N ALA A 282 15.75 12.10 -2.94
CA ALA A 282 14.47 12.66 -2.51
C ALA A 282 13.85 11.87 -1.34
N ILE A 283 13.91 10.53 -1.36
CA ILE A 283 13.50 9.69 -0.24
C ILE A 283 14.28 10.06 1.02
N ALA A 284 15.61 10.16 0.91
CA ALA A 284 16.47 10.52 2.04
C ALA A 284 16.16 11.92 2.59
N ALA A 285 16.02 12.92 1.72
CA ALA A 285 15.68 14.29 2.08
C ALA A 285 14.31 14.37 2.79
N TYR A 286 13.31 13.61 2.32
CA TYR A 286 12.03 13.51 2.99
C TYR A 286 12.16 12.90 4.39
N LEU A 287 12.86 11.77 4.55
CA LEU A 287 13.03 11.13 5.85
C LEU A 287 13.70 12.05 6.88
N LYS A 288 14.66 12.89 6.44
CA LYS A 288 15.28 13.91 7.32
C LYS A 288 14.39 15.13 7.59
N ALA A 289 13.37 15.37 6.77
CA ALA A 289 12.44 16.50 6.91
C ALA A 289 11.22 16.19 7.79
N ILE A 290 10.97 14.91 8.13
CA ILE A 290 9.88 14.53 9.04
C ILE A 290 10.13 15.17 10.42
N PRO A 291 9.12 15.76 11.07
CA PRO A 291 9.25 16.22 12.45
C PRO A 291 9.62 15.07 13.38
N ALA A 292 10.62 15.27 14.24
CA ALA A 292 10.93 14.31 15.29
C ALA A 292 9.71 14.15 16.23
N ILE A 293 9.46 12.92 16.67
CA ILE A 293 8.41 12.63 17.66
C ILE A 293 8.95 13.05 19.03
N GLU A 294 8.17 13.86 19.76
CA GLU A 294 8.49 14.32 21.13
C GLU A 294 8.27 13.24 22.20
#